data_AF-A0A972DPY2-F1
#
_entry.id   AF-A0A972DPY2-F1
#
_cell.length_a   1.000
_cell.length_b   1.000
_cell.length_c   1.000
_cell.angle_alpha   90.00
_cell.angle_beta   90.00
_cell.angle_gamma   90.00
#
_symmetry.space_group_name_H-M   'P 1'
#
loop_
_entity.id
_entity.type
_entity.pdbx_description
1 polymer ?
#
loop_
_entity_poly.entity_id
_entity_poly.type
_entity_poly.pdbx_seq_one_letter_code
_entity_poly.pdbx_strand_id
1 'polypeptide(L)'
;MKIPQTRRAFLHNAAAGGALAGLAGGHARAAAVPPKGQSVVPLDPAIEPLVRLLEETPRERIIDTFAARVRQGESYENILAALLLAAVRNVEPRPSVGFKFHSVLVVQSIHLLSTSLPRADRWLPVFWALDYYKTTEEADERERGWTMKPVDEAAVSKIADPPRAFSDAMDRWDESAADAAIAALVRKAPPADIWQQFFRYGCRDFRSIGHKAIDVANTHRVLGVIGWRHAEPALRSLSYALLMHEDGNPADRDDPADRPWRRNQDLANEIPAGWQQGKPDRQATLELLRTLREESENEAAGRAVALLKTGVAPQSIWDGLLLAAAELVVRQPGIVALHAATTTNALRYAYRHARDDRTRRLVLLQNAAFLAMFRQA
;
A
#
# COMPACT_ATOMS: atom_id res chain seq x y z
N MET A 1 -22.05 26.95 -16.38
CA MET A 1 -20.94 27.93 -16.38
C MET A 1 -19.69 27.21 -15.86
N LYS A 2 -18.70 26.91 -16.72
CA LYS A 2 -17.49 26.17 -16.31
C LYS A 2 -16.49 27.15 -15.69
N ILE A 3 -16.21 26.98 -14.39
CA ILE A 3 -15.16 27.74 -13.72
C ILE A 3 -13.81 27.13 -14.14
N PRO A 4 -12.84 27.91 -14.65
CA PRO A 4 -11.50 27.40 -14.89
C PRO A 4 -10.84 27.10 -13.54
N GLN A 5 -10.68 25.82 -13.19
CA GLN A 5 -9.89 25.44 -12.02
C GLN A 5 -8.42 25.76 -12.32
N THR A 6 -7.89 26.78 -11.65
CA THR A 6 -6.45 27.04 -11.67
C THR A 6 -5.73 25.89 -10.99
N ARG A 7 -4.48 25.59 -11.40
CA ARG A 7 -3.65 24.57 -10.73
C ARG A 7 -3.58 24.77 -9.21
N ARG A 8 -3.59 26.03 -8.76
CA ARG A 8 -3.60 26.41 -7.34
C ARG A 8 -4.91 26.01 -6.65
N ALA A 9 -6.07 26.23 -7.27
CA ALA A 9 -7.36 25.81 -6.73
C ALA A 9 -7.49 24.28 -6.68
N PHE A 10 -6.98 23.57 -7.69
CA PHE A 10 -6.91 22.11 -7.68
C PHE A 10 -6.05 21.59 -6.52
N LEU A 11 -4.82 22.11 -6.34
CA LEU A 11 -3.94 21.71 -5.23
C LEU A 11 -4.55 22.04 -3.87
N HIS A 12 -5.21 23.19 -3.73
CA HIS A 12 -5.89 23.59 -2.50
C HIS A 12 -7.04 22.65 -2.13
N ASN A 13 -7.85 22.23 -3.12
CA ASN A 13 -8.96 21.31 -2.91
C ASN A 13 -8.50 19.85 -2.68
N ALA A 14 -7.44 19.42 -3.35
CA ALA A 14 -6.82 18.11 -3.12
C ALA A 14 -6.19 18.03 -1.71
N ALA A 15 -5.53 19.10 -1.26
CA ALA A 15 -4.99 19.21 0.10
C ALA A 15 -6.11 19.25 1.15
N ALA A 16 -7.21 19.97 0.89
CA ALA A 16 -8.36 20.01 1.78
C ALA A 16 -9.05 18.63 1.90
N GLY A 17 -9.15 17.86 0.82
CA GLY A 17 -9.67 16.49 0.85
C GLY A 17 -8.79 15.51 1.63
N GLY A 18 -7.46 15.69 1.63
CA GLY A 18 -6.54 14.90 2.45
C GLY A 18 -6.53 15.30 3.93
N ALA A 19 -6.74 16.59 4.23
CA ALA A 19 -6.76 17.11 5.60
C ALA A 19 -8.08 16.84 6.34
N LEU A 20 -9.21 16.79 5.63
CA LEU A 20 -10.54 16.57 6.23
C LEU A 20 -10.75 15.14 6.74
N ALA A 21 -9.90 14.17 6.37
CA ALA A 21 -9.97 12.82 6.93
C ALA A 21 -9.37 12.71 8.36
N GLY A 22 -8.68 13.76 8.84
CA GLY A 22 -7.93 13.73 10.11
C GLY A 22 -8.38 14.72 11.18
N LEU A 23 -9.45 15.50 10.96
CA LEU A 23 -9.87 16.58 11.85
C LEU A 23 -11.25 16.33 12.46
N ALA A 24 -11.36 15.32 13.33
CA ALA A 24 -12.44 15.25 14.29
C ALA A 24 -11.92 14.70 15.64
N GLY A 25 -11.90 15.56 16.65
CA GLY A 25 -11.76 15.17 18.06
C GLY A 25 -10.48 15.63 18.74
N GLY A 26 -10.43 16.90 19.17
CA GLY A 26 -9.44 17.36 20.15
C GLY A 26 -10.05 17.36 21.54
N HIS A 27 -9.51 16.56 22.48
CA HIS A 27 -9.48 16.77 23.93
C HIS A 27 -8.17 16.13 24.43
N ALA A 28 -7.31 16.88 25.09
CA ALA A 28 -6.05 16.39 25.62
C ALA A 28 -6.28 15.31 26.69
N ARG A 29 -5.67 14.13 26.50
CA ARG A 29 -5.49 13.10 27.53
C ARG A 29 -4.06 12.58 27.45
N ALA A 30 -3.49 12.31 28.62
CA ALA A 30 -2.14 11.79 28.77
C ALA A 30 -1.92 10.53 27.90
N ALA A 31 -0.78 10.47 27.22
CA ALA A 31 -0.34 9.28 26.48
C ALA A 31 -0.45 8.04 27.36
N ALA A 32 -1.34 7.13 27.01
CA ALA A 32 -1.50 5.87 27.70
C ALA A 32 -0.54 4.88 27.06
N VAL A 33 0.59 4.63 27.73
CA VAL A 33 1.44 3.46 27.48
C VAL A 33 0.52 2.22 27.40
N PRO A 34 0.73 1.29 26.43
CA PRO A 34 -0.05 0.06 26.38
C PRO A 34 -0.07 -0.60 27.78
N PRO A 35 -1.22 -1.10 28.24
CA PRO A 35 -1.37 -1.57 29.61
C PRO A 35 -0.24 -2.56 29.94
N LYS A 36 0.44 -2.33 31.09
CA LYS A 36 1.52 -3.18 31.58
C LYS A 36 1.12 -4.66 31.49
N GLY A 37 1.81 -5.45 30.66
CA GLY A 37 1.61 -6.90 30.54
C GLY A 37 1.16 -7.40 29.17
N GLN A 38 0.84 -6.53 28.21
CA GLN A 38 0.55 -6.95 26.85
C GLN A 38 1.86 -7.23 26.09
N SER A 39 2.02 -8.46 25.59
CA SER A 39 3.19 -8.85 24.80
C SER A 39 3.07 -8.27 23.40
N VAL A 40 4.01 -7.40 23.02
CA VAL A 40 4.07 -6.71 21.73
C VAL A 40 5.26 -7.24 20.93
N VAL A 41 5.18 -7.23 19.60
CA VAL A 41 6.28 -7.65 18.72
C VAL A 41 7.60 -6.97 19.11
N PRO A 42 8.68 -7.75 19.34
CA PRO A 42 10.00 -7.18 19.60
C PRO A 42 10.57 -6.56 18.32
N LEU A 43 11.30 -5.46 18.46
CA LEU A 43 12.10 -4.88 17.38
C LEU A 43 13.59 -5.06 17.64
N ASP A 44 14.39 -4.70 16.63
CA ASP A 44 15.83 -4.55 16.74
C ASP A 44 16.18 -3.63 17.95
N PRO A 45 17.00 -4.10 18.90
CA PRO A 45 17.40 -3.32 20.07
C PRO A 45 18.02 -1.95 19.75
N ALA A 46 18.61 -1.78 18.56
CA ALA A 46 19.21 -0.52 18.16
C ALA A 46 18.17 0.58 17.83
N ILE A 47 16.98 0.21 17.33
CA ILE A 47 15.91 1.17 16.97
C ILE A 47 14.80 1.25 18.02
N GLU A 48 14.62 0.19 18.82
CA GLU A 48 13.55 0.09 19.83
C GLU A 48 13.48 1.32 20.76
N PRO A 49 14.58 1.90 21.28
CA PRO A 49 14.50 3.09 22.13
C PRO A 49 13.89 4.31 21.43
N LEU A 50 14.14 4.50 20.13
CA LEU A 50 13.59 5.61 19.36
C LEU A 50 12.11 5.37 19.03
N VAL A 51 11.72 4.12 18.78
CA VAL A 51 10.31 3.76 18.60
C VAL A 51 9.52 3.95 19.90
N ARG A 52 10.05 3.47 21.03
CA ARG A 52 9.43 3.68 22.35
C ARG A 52 9.29 5.16 22.67
N LEU A 53 10.28 5.97 22.34
CA LEU A 53 10.15 7.42 22.47
C LEU A 53 8.97 7.98 21.67
N LEU A 54 8.74 7.51 20.44
CA LEU A 54 7.59 7.93 19.62
C LEU A 54 6.25 7.50 20.25
N GLU A 55 6.16 6.25 20.68
CA GLU A 55 4.97 5.66 21.32
C GLU A 55 4.62 6.42 22.62
N GLU A 56 5.59 6.63 23.49
CA GLU A 56 5.39 7.20 24.83
C GLU A 56 5.24 8.73 24.83
N THR A 57 5.70 9.41 23.78
CA THR A 57 5.62 10.87 23.71
C THR A 57 4.18 11.30 23.41
N PRO A 58 3.54 12.12 24.27
CA PRO A 58 2.24 12.72 23.97
C PRO A 58 2.28 13.57 22.71
N ARG A 59 1.17 13.58 21.95
CA ARG A 59 1.07 14.29 20.67
C ARG A 59 1.52 15.74 20.76
N GLU A 60 1.09 16.46 21.79
CA GLU A 60 1.40 17.88 22.00
C GLU A 60 2.90 18.16 22.19
N ARG A 61 3.71 17.14 22.49
CA ARG A 61 5.17 17.25 22.64
C ARG A 61 5.95 16.58 21.50
N ILE A 62 5.28 15.96 20.53
CA ILE A 62 5.96 15.10 19.56
C ILE A 62 6.94 15.87 18.68
N ILE A 63 6.54 17.07 18.24
CA ILE A 63 7.34 17.93 17.38
C ILE A 63 8.60 18.39 18.12
N ASP A 64 8.46 18.92 19.34
CA ASP A 64 9.59 19.40 20.12
C ASP A 64 10.58 18.29 20.47
N THR A 65 10.05 17.12 20.84
CA THR A 65 10.83 15.94 21.22
C THR A 65 11.66 15.43 20.04
N PHE A 66 11.05 15.25 18.88
CA PHE A 66 11.74 14.74 17.70
C PHE A 66 12.63 15.81 17.04
N ALA A 67 12.27 17.10 17.12
CA ALA A 67 13.16 18.18 16.72
C ALA A 67 14.44 18.22 17.57
N ALA A 68 14.35 17.91 18.87
CA ALA A 68 15.53 17.77 19.72
C ALA A 68 16.42 16.59 19.29
N ARG A 69 15.85 15.44 18.93
CA ARG A 69 16.60 14.29 18.39
C ARG A 69 17.33 14.62 17.10
N VAL A 70 16.65 15.30 16.17
CA VAL A 70 17.28 15.78 14.93
C VAL A 70 18.45 16.72 15.23
N ARG A 71 18.29 17.67 16.16
CA ARG A 71 19.39 18.59 16.57
C ARG A 71 20.55 17.86 17.26
N GLN A 72 20.27 16.75 17.94
CA GLN A 72 21.28 15.89 18.57
C GLN A 72 21.97 14.96 17.58
N GLY A 73 21.59 14.97 16.31
CA GLY A 73 22.24 14.20 15.24
C GLY A 73 21.58 12.85 14.94
N GLU A 74 20.34 12.62 15.39
CA GLU A 74 19.60 11.43 14.97
C GLU A 74 19.44 11.41 13.44
N SER A 75 19.66 10.23 12.85
CA SER A 75 19.64 10.10 11.39
C SER A 75 18.21 10.17 10.84
N TYR A 76 18.11 10.69 9.63
CA TYR A 76 16.84 10.77 8.92
C TYR A 76 16.20 9.38 8.70
N GLU A 77 17.03 8.40 8.34
CA GLU A 77 16.65 7.01 8.15
C GLU A 77 16.11 6.39 9.45
N ASN A 78 16.73 6.66 10.60
CA ASN A 78 16.24 6.16 11.89
C ASN A 78 14.91 6.80 12.28
N ILE A 79 14.70 8.10 12.04
CA ILE A 79 13.41 8.74 12.31
C ILE A 79 12.30 8.14 11.43
N LEU A 80 12.57 7.90 10.15
CA LEU A 80 11.63 7.21 9.26
C LEU A 80 11.39 5.75 9.68
N ALA A 81 12.45 5.03 10.07
CA ALA A 81 12.34 3.67 10.57
C ALA A 81 11.47 3.62 11.81
N ALA A 82 11.70 4.53 12.75
CA ALA A 82 10.94 4.60 13.99
C ALA A 82 9.46 4.90 13.72
N LEU A 83 9.16 5.84 12.80
CA LEU A 83 7.80 6.15 12.38
C LEU A 83 7.09 4.92 11.78
N LEU A 84 7.72 4.23 10.82
CA LEU A 84 7.13 3.03 10.21
C LEU A 84 6.89 1.95 11.27
N LEU A 85 7.89 1.70 12.11
CA LEU A 85 7.86 0.61 13.10
C LEU A 85 6.88 0.88 14.24
N ALA A 86 6.67 2.14 14.64
CA ALA A 86 5.60 2.50 15.56
C ALA A 86 4.22 2.27 14.91
N ALA A 87 4.05 2.73 13.68
CA ALA A 87 2.79 2.60 12.95
C ALA A 87 2.38 1.13 12.73
N VAL A 88 3.29 0.28 12.24
CA VAL A 88 2.98 -1.15 12.03
C VAL A 88 2.73 -1.92 13.33
N ARG A 89 3.26 -1.41 14.45
CA ARG A 89 3.12 -2.04 15.77
C ARG A 89 1.78 -1.69 16.43
N ASN A 90 1.29 -0.46 16.24
CA ASN A 90 0.19 0.10 17.05
C ASN A 90 -1.04 0.52 16.24
N VAL A 91 -1.03 0.39 14.91
CA VAL A 91 -2.19 0.76 14.07
C VAL A 91 -2.68 -0.45 13.28
N GLU A 92 -3.90 -0.89 13.56
CA GLU A 92 -4.51 -2.03 12.90
C GLU A 92 -4.94 -1.67 11.46
N PRO A 93 -4.64 -2.49 10.43
CA PRO A 93 -5.19 -2.35 9.08
C PRO A 93 -6.66 -2.82 8.99
N ARG A 94 -7.49 -2.42 9.95
CA ARG A 94 -8.92 -2.77 10.08
C ARG A 94 -9.72 -1.55 10.57
N PRO A 95 -11.02 -1.44 10.23
CA PRO A 95 -11.81 -2.33 9.38
C PRO A 95 -11.48 -2.22 7.88
N SER A 96 -10.58 -1.31 7.50
CA SER A 96 -10.08 -1.25 6.12
C SER A 96 -8.59 -0.95 6.07
N VAL A 97 -7.94 -1.30 4.97
CA VAL A 97 -6.56 -0.88 4.68
C VAL A 97 -6.66 0.56 4.17
N GLY A 98 -6.64 1.53 5.07
CA GLY A 98 -6.92 2.93 4.75
C GLY A 98 -7.12 3.72 6.05
N PHE A 99 -7.66 4.93 5.96
CA PHE A 99 -7.91 5.80 7.13
C PHE A 99 -6.69 5.85 8.07
N LYS A 100 -6.78 5.31 9.29
CA LYS A 100 -5.70 5.26 10.28
C LYS A 100 -4.43 4.61 9.75
N PHE A 101 -4.56 3.57 8.92
CA PHE A 101 -3.42 2.84 8.37
C PHE A 101 -2.59 3.66 7.38
N HIS A 102 -3.04 4.87 6.98
CA HIS A 102 -2.20 5.81 6.26
C HIS A 102 -0.91 6.17 7.01
N SER A 103 -0.88 6.05 8.34
CA SER A 103 0.33 6.20 9.14
C SER A 103 1.46 5.25 8.71
N VAL A 104 1.13 4.06 8.19
CA VAL A 104 2.05 3.11 7.57
C VAL A 104 2.28 3.44 6.09
N LEU A 105 1.19 3.57 5.32
CA LEU A 105 1.24 3.68 3.86
C LEU A 105 1.98 4.94 3.38
N VAL A 106 1.93 6.02 4.16
CA VAL A 106 2.43 7.33 3.76
C VAL A 106 3.95 7.45 3.89
N VAL A 107 4.64 6.60 4.65
CA VAL A 107 6.05 6.80 5.01
C VAL A 107 6.95 6.94 3.78
N GLN A 108 6.71 6.16 2.72
CA GLN A 108 7.43 6.33 1.45
C GLN A 108 7.13 7.66 0.76
N SER A 109 5.89 8.14 0.81
CA SER A 109 5.50 9.44 0.26
C SER A 109 6.14 10.59 1.03
N ILE A 110 6.24 10.46 2.36
CA ILE A 110 6.99 11.39 3.23
C ILE A 110 8.45 11.42 2.81
N HIS A 111 9.04 10.26 2.53
CA HIS A 111 10.41 10.19 2.05
C HIS A 111 10.60 10.94 0.72
N LEU A 112 9.72 10.72 -0.25
CA LEU A 112 9.78 11.39 -1.55
C LEU A 112 9.58 12.90 -1.45
N LEU A 113 8.64 13.35 -0.63
CA LEU A 113 8.41 14.78 -0.43
C LEU A 113 9.61 15.43 0.26
N SER A 114 10.12 14.82 1.34
CA SER A 114 11.27 15.33 2.08
C SER A 114 12.52 15.45 1.22
N THR A 115 12.78 14.48 0.34
CA THR A 115 13.95 14.49 -0.54
C THR A 115 13.81 15.43 -1.74
N SER A 116 12.58 15.78 -2.11
CA SER A 116 12.29 16.74 -3.19
C SER A 116 12.26 18.20 -2.72
N LEU A 117 12.22 18.44 -1.41
CA LEU A 117 12.17 19.79 -0.83
C LEU A 117 13.57 20.40 -0.61
N PRO A 118 13.66 21.75 -0.58
CA PRO A 118 14.87 22.45 -0.16
C PRO A 118 15.36 21.99 1.21
N ARG A 119 16.68 22.08 1.47
CA ARG A 119 17.31 21.57 2.71
C ARG A 119 16.61 22.08 3.99
N ALA A 120 16.18 23.34 4.00
CA ALA A 120 15.51 23.96 5.15
C ALA A 120 14.15 23.31 5.47
N ASP A 121 13.47 22.75 4.48
CA ASP A 121 12.09 22.28 4.58
C ASP A 121 11.98 20.74 4.66
N ARG A 122 13.09 20.01 4.53
CA ARG A 122 13.09 18.54 4.42
C ARG A 122 12.46 17.81 5.60
N TRP A 123 12.46 18.43 6.78
CA TRP A 123 11.88 17.83 7.98
C TRP A 123 10.38 18.11 8.13
N LEU A 124 9.81 19.08 7.40
CA LEU A 124 8.39 19.42 7.52
C LEU A 124 7.47 18.21 7.25
N PRO A 125 7.68 17.41 6.17
CA PRO A 125 6.84 16.23 5.95
C PRO A 125 6.98 15.18 7.05
N VAL A 126 8.20 15.00 7.59
CA VAL A 126 8.46 14.04 8.67
C VAL A 126 7.74 14.45 9.94
N PHE A 127 7.81 15.74 10.31
CA PHE A 127 7.11 16.27 11.48
C PHE A 127 5.59 16.20 11.35
N TRP A 128 5.05 16.47 10.16
CA TRP A 128 3.64 16.23 9.89
C TRP A 128 3.27 14.76 10.10
N ALA A 129 4.09 13.83 9.62
CA ALA A 129 3.81 12.40 9.72
C ALA A 129 3.88 11.88 11.16
N LEU A 130 4.80 12.42 11.98
CA LEU A 130 4.87 12.11 13.41
C LEU A 130 3.60 12.55 14.15
N ASP A 131 3.10 13.77 13.90
CA ASP A 131 1.84 14.25 14.48
C ASP A 131 0.63 13.43 13.98
N TYR A 132 0.61 13.11 12.69
CA TYR A 132 -0.44 12.31 12.09
C TYR A 132 -0.49 10.89 12.68
N TYR A 133 0.67 10.24 12.86
CA TYR A 133 0.77 8.94 13.53
C TYR A 133 0.11 8.97 14.91
N LYS A 134 0.46 9.96 15.75
CA LYS A 134 -0.12 10.10 17.10
C LYS A 134 -1.65 10.26 17.05
N THR A 135 -2.16 10.98 16.06
CA THR A 135 -3.62 11.10 15.84
C THR A 135 -4.26 9.73 15.56
N THR A 136 -3.62 8.92 14.72
CA THR A 136 -4.15 7.61 14.33
C THR A 136 -4.00 6.55 15.41
N GLU A 137 -2.91 6.60 16.19
CA GLU A 137 -2.66 5.75 17.35
C GLU A 137 -3.70 6.01 18.45
N GLU A 138 -3.89 7.26 18.86
CA GLU A 138 -4.91 7.63 19.85
C GLU A 138 -6.33 7.22 19.42
N ALA A 139 -6.62 7.27 18.12
CA ALA A 139 -7.91 6.82 17.58
C ALA A 139 -8.02 5.29 17.63
N ASP A 140 -6.97 4.56 17.28
CA ASP A 140 -6.96 3.09 17.35
C ASP A 140 -7.08 2.58 18.78
N GLU A 141 -6.37 3.20 19.72
CA GLU A 141 -6.47 2.89 21.15
C GLU A 141 -7.89 3.04 21.69
N ARG A 142 -8.60 4.12 21.32
CA ARG A 142 -9.98 4.36 21.75
C ARG A 142 -10.97 3.35 21.17
N GLU A 143 -10.74 2.90 19.95
CA GLU A 143 -11.68 2.03 19.24
C GLU A 143 -11.44 0.55 19.49
N ARG A 144 -10.17 0.13 19.56
CA ARG A 144 -9.76 -1.28 19.50
C ARG A 144 -8.63 -1.64 20.45
N GLY A 145 -7.66 -0.74 20.64
CA GLY A 145 -6.46 -1.02 21.46
C GLY A 145 -5.62 -2.15 20.89
N TRP A 146 -5.47 -2.20 19.56
CA TRP A 146 -4.74 -3.26 18.89
C TRP A 146 -3.23 -3.00 18.94
N THR A 147 -2.46 -4.08 19.12
CA THR A 147 -1.01 -4.06 18.94
C THR A 147 -0.57 -5.35 18.25
N MET A 148 0.43 -5.28 17.37
CA MET A 148 1.02 -6.49 16.78
C MET A 148 1.66 -7.36 17.86
N LYS A 149 1.17 -8.60 17.99
CA LYS A 149 1.72 -9.59 18.90
C LYS A 149 3.06 -10.15 18.40
N PRO A 150 3.91 -10.70 19.27
CA PRO A 150 5.03 -11.54 18.84
C PRO A 150 4.53 -12.67 17.94
N VAL A 151 5.39 -13.09 17.01
CA VAL A 151 5.08 -14.24 16.15
C VAL A 151 5.04 -15.52 16.97
N ASP A 152 4.20 -16.48 16.58
CA ASP A 152 4.23 -17.83 17.12
C ASP A 152 5.47 -18.58 16.61
N GLU A 153 6.53 -18.57 17.41
CA GLU A 153 7.80 -19.23 17.08
C GLU A 153 7.65 -20.76 16.89
N ALA A 154 6.69 -21.40 17.58
CA ALA A 154 6.46 -22.84 17.42
C ALA A 154 5.78 -23.16 16.09
N ALA A 155 4.94 -22.26 15.57
CA ALA A 155 4.40 -22.37 14.21
C ALA A 155 5.52 -22.13 13.17
N VAL A 156 6.32 -21.06 13.34
CA VAL A 156 7.45 -20.73 12.44
C VAL A 156 8.43 -21.90 12.30
N SER A 157 8.78 -22.57 13.40
CA SER A 157 9.75 -23.67 13.39
C SER A 157 9.27 -24.90 12.60
N LYS A 158 7.96 -25.08 12.44
CA LYS A 158 7.36 -26.22 11.73
C LYS A 158 7.29 -26.01 10.21
N ILE A 159 7.58 -24.81 9.71
CA ILE A 159 7.46 -24.48 8.29
C ILE A 159 8.72 -24.93 7.54
N ALA A 160 8.56 -26.02 6.79
CA ALA A 160 9.61 -26.60 5.94
C ALA A 160 9.79 -25.83 4.62
N ASP A 161 8.69 -25.40 3.98
CA ASP A 161 8.66 -24.64 2.72
C ASP A 161 7.95 -23.30 2.94
N PRO A 162 8.66 -22.26 3.42
CA PRO A 162 8.05 -20.95 3.69
C PRO A 162 7.40 -20.29 2.47
N PRO A 163 8.00 -20.31 1.26
CA PRO A 163 7.35 -19.73 0.09
C PRO A 163 5.97 -20.32 -0.19
N ARG A 164 5.85 -21.66 -0.21
CA ARG A 164 4.58 -22.34 -0.44
C ARG A 164 3.61 -22.15 0.72
N ALA A 165 4.08 -22.24 1.96
CA ALA A 165 3.22 -22.02 3.13
C ALA A 165 2.60 -20.63 3.13
N PHE A 166 3.36 -19.61 2.72
CA PHE A 166 2.84 -18.24 2.60
C PHE A 166 1.81 -18.13 1.48
N SER A 167 2.07 -18.64 0.26
CA SER A 167 1.09 -18.60 -0.82
C SER A 167 -0.21 -19.34 -0.46
N ASP A 168 -0.07 -20.53 0.14
CA ASP A 168 -1.20 -21.36 0.56
C ASP A 168 -2.05 -20.66 1.63
N ALA A 169 -1.42 -19.99 2.60
CA ALA A 169 -2.12 -19.21 3.62
C ALA A 169 -2.80 -17.98 3.02
N MET A 170 -2.11 -17.27 2.13
CA MET A 170 -2.67 -16.10 1.44
C MET A 170 -3.89 -16.48 0.60
N ASP A 171 -3.82 -17.58 -0.17
CA ASP A 171 -4.93 -18.07 -1.01
C ASP A 171 -6.15 -18.51 -0.18
N ARG A 172 -5.92 -19.10 1.01
CA ARG A 172 -6.98 -19.48 1.96
C ARG A 172 -7.46 -18.32 2.86
N TRP A 173 -6.86 -17.15 2.73
CA TRP A 173 -7.10 -16.01 3.62
C TRP A 173 -6.89 -16.31 5.11
N ASP A 174 -5.92 -17.17 5.42
CA ASP A 174 -5.60 -17.59 6.79
C ASP A 174 -4.56 -16.64 7.42
N GLU A 175 -5.04 -15.71 8.25
CA GLU A 175 -4.21 -14.68 8.88
C GLU A 175 -3.11 -15.25 9.79
N SER A 176 -3.44 -16.28 10.57
CA SER A 176 -2.48 -16.86 11.53
C SER A 176 -1.40 -17.65 10.81
N ALA A 177 -1.78 -18.45 9.80
CA ALA A 177 -0.82 -19.17 8.98
C ALA A 177 0.05 -18.21 8.15
N ALA A 178 -0.53 -17.13 7.62
CA ALA A 178 0.21 -16.14 6.85
C ALA A 178 1.25 -15.41 7.72
N ASP A 179 0.91 -15.07 8.97
CA ASP A 179 1.81 -14.41 9.92
C ASP A 179 3.04 -15.28 10.25
N ALA A 180 2.82 -16.56 10.57
CA ALA A 180 3.92 -17.50 10.80
C ALA A 180 4.74 -17.75 9.52
N ALA A 181 4.08 -17.87 8.37
CA ALA A 181 4.76 -18.14 7.11
C ALA A 181 5.61 -16.95 6.62
N ILE A 182 5.14 -15.71 6.75
CA ILE A 182 5.95 -14.55 6.35
C ILE A 182 7.14 -14.35 7.29
N ALA A 183 7.01 -14.60 8.59
CA ALA A 183 8.14 -14.58 9.51
C ALA A 183 9.17 -15.67 9.18
N ALA A 184 8.73 -16.89 8.85
CA ALA A 184 9.63 -17.93 8.37
C ALA A 184 10.32 -17.54 7.04
N LEU A 185 9.57 -16.92 6.14
CA LEU A 185 10.02 -16.55 4.81
C LEU A 185 11.05 -15.41 4.83
N VAL A 186 10.81 -14.32 5.58
CA VAL A 186 11.74 -13.17 5.69
C VAL A 186 13.08 -13.54 6.32
N ARG A 187 13.09 -14.55 7.20
CA ARG A 187 14.31 -15.06 7.84
C ARG A 187 15.14 -15.99 6.95
N LYS A 188 14.54 -16.60 5.91
CA LYS A 188 15.18 -17.68 5.12
C LYS A 188 15.37 -17.35 3.64
N ALA A 189 14.50 -16.53 3.05
CA ALA A 189 14.50 -16.26 1.61
C ALA A 189 15.15 -14.91 1.26
N PRO A 190 15.75 -14.77 0.06
CA PRO A 190 16.23 -13.50 -0.40
C PRO A 190 15.05 -12.53 -0.65
N PRO A 191 15.23 -11.21 -0.42
CA PRO A 191 14.16 -10.22 -0.57
C PRO A 191 13.41 -10.30 -1.91
N ALA A 192 14.13 -10.58 -3.00
CA ALA A 192 13.55 -10.62 -4.34
C ALA A 192 12.44 -11.66 -4.50
N ASP A 193 12.54 -12.81 -3.85
CA ASP A 193 11.57 -13.90 -3.94
C ASP A 193 10.32 -13.59 -3.11
N ILE A 194 10.53 -12.92 -1.98
CA ILE A 194 9.46 -12.44 -1.10
C ILE A 194 8.60 -11.41 -1.83
N TRP A 195 9.23 -10.45 -2.50
CA TRP A 195 8.52 -9.41 -3.24
C TRP A 195 7.71 -9.94 -4.42
N GLN A 196 8.10 -11.05 -5.05
CA GLN A 196 7.26 -11.68 -6.09
C GLN A 196 5.88 -12.05 -5.53
N GLN A 197 5.82 -12.59 -4.31
CA GLN A 197 4.56 -12.94 -3.67
C GLN A 197 3.74 -11.70 -3.35
N PHE A 198 4.35 -10.67 -2.76
CA PHE A 198 3.62 -9.44 -2.44
C PHE A 198 3.14 -8.68 -3.67
N PHE A 199 3.88 -8.62 -4.77
CA PHE A 199 3.39 -7.99 -6.00
C PHE A 199 2.17 -8.71 -6.57
N ARG A 200 2.13 -10.05 -6.46
CA ARG A 200 0.96 -10.85 -6.84
C ARG A 200 -0.22 -10.60 -5.89
N TYR A 201 -0.04 -10.78 -4.59
CA TYR A 201 -1.13 -10.69 -3.62
C TYR A 201 -1.63 -9.26 -3.39
N GLY A 202 -0.77 -8.26 -3.49
CA GLY A 202 -1.13 -6.85 -3.33
C GLY A 202 -2.11 -6.34 -4.39
N CYS A 203 -2.16 -6.97 -5.55
CA CYS A 203 -3.09 -6.62 -6.62
C CYS A 203 -4.33 -7.53 -6.67
N ARG A 204 -4.43 -8.56 -5.83
CA ARG A 204 -5.45 -9.61 -5.97
C ARG A 204 -6.89 -9.11 -5.94
N ASP A 205 -7.21 -8.08 -5.18
CA ASP A 205 -8.61 -7.69 -4.97
C ASP A 205 -8.79 -6.17 -4.84
N PHE A 206 -9.99 -5.70 -5.16
CA PHE A 206 -10.31 -4.26 -5.18
C PHE A 206 -10.66 -3.69 -3.78
N ARG A 207 -10.65 -4.51 -2.72
CA ARG A 207 -11.05 -4.03 -1.39
C ARG A 207 -10.14 -2.89 -0.93
N SER A 208 -10.72 -2.00 -0.13
CA SER A 208 -10.06 -0.76 0.29
C SER A 208 -9.54 0.05 -0.89
N ILE A 209 -10.28 0.16 -1.99
CA ILE A 209 -10.00 1.11 -3.10
C ILE A 209 -8.53 1.12 -3.54
N GLY A 210 -7.89 -0.06 -3.62
CA GLY A 210 -6.51 -0.24 -4.09
C GLY A 210 -5.38 0.03 -3.09
N HIS A 211 -5.67 0.38 -1.83
CA HIS A 211 -4.64 0.61 -0.80
C HIS A 211 -3.69 -0.58 -0.60
N LYS A 212 -4.15 -1.82 -0.78
CA LYS A 212 -3.32 -3.03 -0.70
C LYS A 212 -2.13 -2.99 -1.68
N ALA A 213 -2.37 -2.57 -2.93
CA ALA A 213 -1.31 -2.44 -3.93
C ALA A 213 -0.37 -1.27 -3.60
N ILE A 214 -0.94 -0.17 -3.10
CA ILE A 214 -0.19 1.02 -2.66
C ILE A 214 0.76 0.65 -1.52
N ASP A 215 0.29 -0.12 -0.54
CA ASP A 215 1.08 -0.59 0.59
C ASP A 215 2.27 -1.42 0.14
N VAL A 216 2.03 -2.43 -0.72
CA VAL A 216 3.11 -3.26 -1.25
C VAL A 216 4.17 -2.42 -1.94
N ALA A 217 3.77 -1.47 -2.80
CA ALA A 217 4.71 -0.60 -3.51
C ALA A 217 5.49 0.30 -2.54
N ASN A 218 4.82 0.89 -1.56
CA ASN A 218 5.45 1.82 -0.62
C ASN A 218 6.34 1.09 0.39
N THR A 219 5.89 -0.05 0.93
CA THR A 219 6.66 -0.88 1.86
C THR A 219 7.92 -1.45 1.18
N HIS A 220 7.84 -1.87 -0.09
CA HIS A 220 9.03 -2.27 -0.86
C HIS A 220 10.06 -1.13 -0.97
N ARG A 221 9.60 0.10 -1.26
CA ARG A 221 10.48 1.25 -1.45
C ARG A 221 11.08 1.74 -0.14
N VAL A 222 10.27 1.87 0.91
CA VAL A 222 10.73 2.42 2.19
C VAL A 222 11.71 1.48 2.88
N LEU A 223 11.55 0.15 2.75
CA LEU A 223 12.54 -0.81 3.25
C LEU A 223 13.89 -0.69 2.53
N GLY A 224 13.90 -0.21 1.28
CA GLY A 224 15.12 0.18 0.56
C GLY A 224 15.80 1.44 1.09
N VAL A 225 15.09 2.25 1.89
CA VAL A 225 15.59 3.47 2.53
C VAL A 225 16.03 3.19 3.96
N ILE A 226 15.18 2.56 4.77
CA ILE A 226 15.43 2.36 6.21
C ILE A 226 16.24 1.09 6.50
N GLY A 227 16.34 0.19 5.52
CA GLY A 227 17.13 -1.03 5.59
C GLY A 227 16.30 -2.29 5.88
N TRP A 228 16.76 -3.42 5.32
CA TRP A 228 16.09 -4.72 5.40
C TRP A 228 15.99 -5.32 6.81
N ARG A 229 16.84 -4.88 7.76
CA ARG A 229 16.76 -5.30 9.18
C ARG A 229 15.39 -5.03 9.82
N HIS A 230 14.61 -4.10 9.26
CA HIS A 230 13.27 -3.76 9.74
C HIS A 230 12.15 -4.52 9.00
N ALA A 231 12.49 -5.47 8.11
CA ALA A 231 11.53 -6.10 7.20
C ALA A 231 10.52 -7.00 7.92
N GLU A 232 10.93 -7.79 8.91
CA GLU A 232 10.01 -8.77 9.53
C GLU A 232 8.71 -8.15 10.09
N PRO A 233 8.74 -7.17 11.00
CA PRO A 233 7.51 -6.54 11.48
C PRO A 233 6.73 -5.81 10.37
N ALA A 234 7.44 -5.17 9.42
CA ALA A 234 6.79 -4.48 8.31
C ALA A 234 6.04 -5.45 7.38
N LEU A 235 6.64 -6.60 7.04
CA LEU A 235 6.06 -7.61 6.15
C LEU A 235 4.98 -8.47 6.83
N ARG A 236 5.06 -8.66 8.15
CA ARG A 236 3.96 -9.22 8.96
C ARG A 236 2.74 -8.30 8.91
N SER A 237 2.93 -6.99 9.15
CA SER A 237 1.86 -5.99 9.06
C SER A 237 1.25 -5.93 7.66
N LEU A 238 2.09 -5.89 6.62
CA LEU A 238 1.66 -5.90 5.23
C LEU A 238 0.85 -7.16 4.91
N SER A 239 1.29 -8.35 5.32
CA SER A 239 0.54 -9.59 5.09
C SER A 239 -0.84 -9.54 5.76
N TYR A 240 -0.90 -9.07 6.99
CA TYR A 240 -2.14 -8.88 7.74
C TYR A 240 -3.08 -7.87 7.07
N ALA A 241 -2.53 -6.78 6.51
CA ALA A 241 -3.27 -5.80 5.73
C ALA A 241 -3.84 -6.40 4.43
N LEU A 242 -3.03 -7.17 3.69
CA LEU A 242 -3.47 -7.82 2.45
C LEU A 242 -4.61 -8.82 2.66
N LEU A 243 -4.71 -9.41 3.85
CA LEU A 243 -5.78 -10.33 4.23
C LEU A 243 -7.05 -9.63 4.74
N MET A 244 -7.08 -8.30 4.79
CA MET A 244 -8.28 -7.57 5.18
C MET A 244 -9.48 -7.90 4.29
N HIS A 245 -10.55 -8.35 4.94
CA HIS A 245 -11.87 -8.56 4.37
C HIS A 245 -12.95 -8.43 5.46
N GLU A 246 -14.19 -8.23 5.02
CA GLU A 246 -15.41 -8.27 5.84
C GLU A 246 -16.35 -9.35 5.27
N ASP A 247 -17.39 -9.74 6.02
CA ASP A 247 -18.46 -10.67 5.61
C ASP A 247 -18.01 -12.14 5.36
N GLY A 248 -16.95 -12.60 6.03
CA GLY A 248 -16.46 -13.99 5.95
C GLY A 248 -15.40 -14.23 4.88
N ASN A 249 -14.87 -15.46 4.83
CA ASN A 249 -13.65 -15.78 4.07
C ASN A 249 -13.85 -15.59 2.54
N PRO A 250 -13.05 -14.75 1.86
CA PRO A 250 -13.17 -14.54 0.42
C PRO A 250 -12.83 -15.75 -0.45
N ALA A 251 -12.12 -16.76 0.09
CA ALA A 251 -11.90 -18.03 -0.61
C ALA A 251 -13.20 -18.79 -0.87
N ASP A 252 -14.20 -18.63 0.00
CA ASP A 252 -15.41 -19.46 0.04
C ASP A 252 -16.65 -18.78 -0.57
N ARG A 253 -16.49 -17.57 -1.13
CA ARG A 253 -17.61 -16.78 -1.67
C ARG A 253 -17.32 -16.21 -3.05
N ASP A 254 -18.36 -15.71 -3.70
CA ASP A 254 -18.24 -14.92 -4.93
C ASP A 254 -18.52 -13.44 -4.64
N ASP A 255 -17.45 -12.67 -4.48
CA ASP A 255 -17.49 -11.24 -4.16
C ASP A 255 -17.05 -10.42 -5.38
N PRO A 256 -17.78 -9.34 -5.75
CA PRO A 256 -17.39 -8.45 -6.83
C PRO A 256 -15.93 -7.96 -6.77
N ALA A 257 -15.36 -7.79 -5.58
CA ALA A 257 -13.97 -7.36 -5.42
C ALA A 257 -12.93 -8.40 -5.87
N ASP A 258 -13.28 -9.69 -5.93
CA ASP A 258 -12.40 -10.80 -6.33
C ASP A 258 -12.60 -11.27 -7.77
N ARG A 259 -13.78 -11.01 -8.35
CA ARG A 259 -14.15 -11.48 -9.70
C ARG A 259 -13.13 -11.10 -10.78
N PRO A 260 -12.60 -9.86 -10.83
CA PRO A 260 -11.60 -9.51 -11.84
C PRO A 260 -10.37 -10.39 -11.77
N TRP A 261 -9.88 -10.70 -10.57
CA TRP A 261 -8.69 -11.53 -10.40
C TRP A 261 -8.91 -12.96 -10.87
N ARG A 262 -10.04 -13.57 -10.50
CA ARG A 262 -10.41 -14.93 -10.93
C ARG A 262 -10.44 -15.01 -12.46
N ARG A 263 -11.09 -14.05 -13.13
CA ARG A 263 -11.13 -13.98 -14.59
C ARG A 263 -9.76 -13.69 -15.22
N ASN A 264 -8.99 -12.78 -14.63
CA ASN A 264 -7.69 -12.37 -15.15
C ASN A 264 -6.66 -13.50 -15.12
N GLN A 265 -6.82 -14.50 -14.24
CA GLN A 265 -6.01 -15.71 -14.25
C GLN A 265 -6.12 -16.50 -15.56
N ASP A 266 -7.30 -16.52 -16.16
CA ASP A 266 -7.55 -17.17 -17.45
C ASP A 266 -7.09 -16.26 -18.60
N LEU A 267 -7.47 -14.98 -18.58
CA LEU A 267 -7.08 -13.99 -19.60
C LEU A 267 -5.55 -13.84 -19.73
N ALA A 268 -4.80 -13.98 -18.62
CA ALA A 268 -3.35 -13.94 -18.65
C ALA A 268 -2.74 -15.06 -19.53
N ASN A 269 -3.42 -16.20 -19.65
CA ASN A 269 -2.97 -17.31 -20.49
C ASN A 269 -3.18 -17.01 -22.00
N GLU A 270 -4.07 -16.07 -22.32
CA GLU A 270 -4.35 -15.67 -23.71
C GLU A 270 -3.37 -14.63 -24.26
N ILE A 271 -2.58 -13.99 -23.40
CA ILE A 271 -1.55 -13.04 -23.83
C ILE A 271 -0.42 -13.81 -24.55
N PRO A 272 -0.02 -13.42 -25.77
CA PRO A 272 0.96 -14.16 -26.54
C PRO A 272 2.34 -14.19 -25.86
N ALA A 273 3.13 -15.22 -26.17
CA ALA A 273 4.56 -15.22 -25.83
C ALA A 273 5.26 -14.03 -26.52
N GLY A 274 6.22 -13.41 -25.84
CA GLY A 274 6.94 -12.26 -26.38
C GLY A 274 6.13 -10.95 -26.44
N TRP A 275 4.94 -10.88 -25.82
CA TRP A 275 4.08 -9.69 -25.78
C TRP A 275 4.78 -8.39 -25.36
N GLN A 276 5.89 -8.49 -24.63
CA GLN A 276 6.72 -7.34 -24.23
C GLN A 276 7.48 -6.68 -25.39
N GLN A 277 7.55 -7.31 -26.56
CA GLN A 277 8.29 -6.84 -27.75
C GLN A 277 7.40 -6.19 -28.81
N GLY A 278 6.15 -5.85 -28.46
CA GLY A 278 5.22 -5.18 -29.37
C GLY A 278 5.69 -3.78 -29.80
N LYS A 279 4.95 -3.17 -30.73
CA LYS A 279 5.23 -1.83 -31.24
C LYS A 279 4.35 -0.78 -30.55
N PRO A 280 4.90 0.37 -30.11
CA PRO A 280 4.09 1.47 -29.59
C PRO A 280 3.05 1.92 -30.62
N ASP A 281 1.84 2.18 -30.16
CA ASP A 281 0.69 2.53 -31.01
C ASP A 281 -0.22 3.50 -30.24
N ARG A 282 -0.27 4.73 -30.72
CA ARG A 282 -1.10 5.79 -30.15
C ARG A 282 -2.61 5.49 -30.27
N GLN A 283 -3.05 4.85 -31.36
CA GLN A 283 -4.47 4.55 -31.54
C GLN A 283 -4.93 3.48 -30.55
N ALA A 284 -4.09 2.47 -30.28
CA ALA A 284 -4.36 1.49 -29.23
C ALA A 284 -4.50 2.14 -27.85
N THR A 285 -3.66 3.12 -27.52
CA THR A 285 -3.80 3.90 -26.28
C THR A 285 -5.14 4.62 -26.19
N LEU A 286 -5.56 5.31 -27.26
CA LEU A 286 -6.83 6.05 -27.31
C LEU A 286 -8.04 5.12 -27.29
N GLU A 287 -7.93 3.96 -27.94
CA GLU A 287 -8.96 2.93 -27.94
C GLU A 287 -9.18 2.38 -26.53
N LEU A 288 -8.11 1.99 -25.84
CA LEU A 288 -8.21 1.51 -24.46
C LEU A 288 -8.75 2.60 -23.52
N LEU A 289 -8.31 3.86 -23.69
CA LEU A 289 -8.84 4.99 -22.91
C LEU A 289 -10.35 5.14 -23.09
N ARG A 290 -10.86 5.01 -24.32
CA ARG A 290 -12.31 5.03 -24.58
C ARG A 290 -13.02 3.86 -23.90
N THR A 291 -12.49 2.65 -24.00
CA THR A 291 -13.03 1.48 -23.28
C THR A 291 -13.12 1.75 -21.77
N LEU A 292 -12.08 2.30 -21.16
CA LEU A 292 -12.06 2.60 -19.72
C LEU A 292 -13.07 3.67 -19.31
N ARG A 293 -13.56 4.52 -20.23
CA ARG A 293 -14.60 5.52 -19.95
C ARG A 293 -16.00 4.93 -19.90
N GLU A 294 -16.25 3.86 -20.65
CA GLU A 294 -17.61 3.41 -20.98
C GLU A 294 -17.91 1.99 -20.51
N GLU A 295 -16.93 1.08 -20.58
CA GLU A 295 -17.15 -0.36 -20.47
C GLU A 295 -16.91 -0.90 -19.05
N SER A 296 -17.28 -2.14 -18.77
CA SER A 296 -17.08 -2.79 -17.47
C SER A 296 -15.61 -3.22 -17.22
N GLU A 297 -15.33 -3.68 -16.00
CA GLU A 297 -14.03 -4.22 -15.60
C GLU A 297 -13.59 -5.45 -16.42
N ASN A 298 -14.54 -6.27 -16.87
CA ASN A 298 -14.25 -7.44 -17.70
C ASN A 298 -13.88 -7.05 -19.13
N GLU A 299 -14.62 -6.09 -19.70
CA GLU A 299 -14.40 -5.56 -21.04
C GLU A 299 -13.09 -4.78 -21.11
N ALA A 300 -12.75 -4.03 -20.06
CA ALA A 300 -11.48 -3.32 -19.95
C ALA A 300 -10.27 -4.26 -19.98
N ALA A 301 -10.28 -5.31 -19.15
CA ALA A 301 -9.22 -6.32 -19.16
C ALA A 301 -9.16 -7.08 -20.49
N GLY A 302 -10.33 -7.46 -21.04
CA GLY A 302 -10.42 -8.13 -22.33
C GLY A 302 -9.87 -7.29 -23.49
N ARG A 303 -10.15 -5.98 -23.51
CA ARG A 303 -9.61 -5.04 -24.50
C ARG A 303 -8.09 -4.95 -24.43
N ALA A 304 -7.51 -4.93 -23.23
CA ALA A 304 -6.06 -4.92 -23.07
C ALA A 304 -5.43 -6.18 -23.70
N VAL A 305 -6.00 -7.37 -23.48
CA VAL A 305 -5.55 -8.62 -24.11
C VAL A 305 -5.69 -8.56 -25.64
N ALA A 306 -6.84 -8.08 -26.15
CA ALA A 306 -7.09 -7.98 -27.58
C ALA A 306 -6.05 -7.11 -28.29
N LEU A 307 -5.70 -5.96 -27.70
CA LEU A 307 -4.66 -5.07 -28.23
C LEU A 307 -3.27 -5.73 -28.17
N LEU A 308 -2.94 -6.44 -27.08
CA LEU A 308 -1.66 -7.16 -27.00
C LEU A 308 -1.53 -8.26 -28.07
N LYS A 309 -2.63 -8.94 -28.41
CA LYS A 309 -2.67 -9.96 -29.47
C LYS A 309 -2.39 -9.41 -30.87
N THR A 310 -2.63 -8.13 -31.12
CA THR A 310 -2.33 -7.49 -32.41
C THR A 310 -0.87 -7.00 -32.52
N GLY A 311 -0.04 -7.25 -31.51
CA GLY A 311 1.37 -6.85 -31.50
C GLY A 311 1.62 -5.44 -30.96
N VAL A 312 0.64 -4.84 -30.27
CA VAL A 312 0.80 -3.56 -29.58
C VAL A 312 1.74 -3.72 -28.38
N ALA A 313 2.64 -2.76 -28.19
CA ALA A 313 3.55 -2.73 -27.04
C ALA A 313 2.78 -2.57 -25.71
N PRO A 314 3.24 -3.20 -24.61
CA PRO A 314 2.70 -2.95 -23.28
C PRO A 314 2.71 -1.48 -22.89
N GLN A 315 3.66 -0.70 -23.43
CA GLN A 315 3.75 0.73 -23.22
C GLN A 315 2.44 1.44 -23.61
N SER A 316 1.86 1.13 -24.77
CA SER A 316 0.62 1.76 -25.23
C SER A 316 -0.56 1.46 -24.30
N ILE A 317 -0.59 0.24 -23.74
CA ILE A 317 -1.58 -0.18 -22.74
C ILE A 317 -1.40 0.64 -21.46
N TRP A 318 -0.18 0.71 -20.93
CA TRP A 318 0.13 1.50 -19.74
C TRP A 318 -0.16 2.98 -19.91
N ASP A 319 0.10 3.55 -21.08
CA ASP A 319 -0.23 4.94 -21.39
C ASP A 319 -1.75 5.16 -21.33
N GLY A 320 -2.55 4.21 -21.84
CA GLY A 320 -4.01 4.26 -21.73
C GLY A 320 -4.51 4.19 -20.28
N LEU A 321 -3.94 3.28 -19.48
CA LEU A 321 -4.26 3.13 -18.06
C LEU A 321 -3.90 4.40 -17.26
N LEU A 322 -2.72 4.98 -17.49
CA LEU A 322 -2.27 6.20 -16.82
C LEU A 322 -3.11 7.42 -17.21
N LEU A 323 -3.48 7.53 -18.49
CA LEU A 323 -4.37 8.59 -18.96
C LEU A 323 -5.76 8.47 -18.34
N ALA A 324 -6.32 7.26 -18.25
CA ALA A 324 -7.61 7.04 -17.62
C ALA A 324 -7.60 7.42 -16.13
N ALA A 325 -6.56 7.02 -15.39
CA ALA A 325 -6.40 7.39 -13.99
C ALA A 325 -6.28 8.91 -13.80
N ALA A 326 -5.49 9.58 -14.66
CA ALA A 326 -5.36 11.04 -14.63
C ALA A 326 -6.67 11.76 -15.00
N GLU A 327 -7.41 11.22 -15.97
CA GLU A 327 -8.71 11.76 -16.37
C GLU A 327 -9.73 11.66 -15.24
N LEU A 328 -9.77 10.54 -14.50
CA LEU A 328 -10.65 10.39 -13.34
C LEU A 328 -10.38 11.50 -12.29
N VAL A 329 -9.11 11.76 -11.97
CA VAL A 329 -8.73 12.82 -11.02
C VAL A 329 -9.22 14.20 -11.47
N VAL A 330 -9.14 14.50 -12.77
CA VAL A 330 -9.59 15.79 -13.33
C VAL A 330 -11.12 15.89 -13.38
N ARG A 331 -11.81 14.80 -13.69
CA ARG A 331 -13.28 14.79 -13.90
C ARG A 331 -14.07 14.62 -12.62
N GLN A 332 -13.54 13.90 -11.64
CA GLN A 332 -14.17 13.61 -10.37
C GLN A 332 -13.19 13.87 -9.22
N PRO A 333 -12.83 15.14 -8.95
CA PRO A 333 -11.88 15.45 -7.87
C PRO A 333 -12.41 14.92 -6.52
N GLY A 334 -11.70 13.96 -5.93
CA GLY A 334 -12.13 13.29 -4.71
C GLY A 334 -11.20 12.14 -4.33
N ILE A 335 -11.46 11.55 -3.15
CA ILE A 335 -10.61 10.49 -2.58
C ILE A 335 -10.55 9.28 -3.51
N VAL A 336 -11.69 8.80 -4.03
CA VAL A 336 -11.74 7.62 -4.93
C VAL A 336 -10.88 7.84 -6.19
N ALA A 337 -11.03 8.99 -6.86
CA ALA A 337 -10.26 9.28 -8.06
C ALA A 337 -8.75 9.46 -7.77
N LEU A 338 -8.40 10.03 -6.61
CA LEU A 338 -7.00 10.08 -6.17
C LEU A 338 -6.44 8.66 -5.99
N HIS A 339 -7.23 7.75 -5.42
CA HIS A 339 -6.86 6.34 -5.26
C HIS A 339 -6.71 5.61 -6.59
N ALA A 340 -7.49 5.96 -7.61
CA ALA A 340 -7.26 5.45 -8.96
C ALA A 340 -5.84 5.78 -9.45
N ALA A 341 -5.41 7.03 -9.31
CA ALA A 341 -4.07 7.46 -9.73
C ALA A 341 -2.93 6.80 -8.93
N THR A 342 -3.05 6.74 -7.60
CA THR A 342 -2.03 6.13 -6.74
C THR A 342 -1.99 4.61 -6.89
N THR A 343 -3.13 3.95 -7.07
CA THR A 343 -3.21 2.50 -7.35
C THR A 343 -2.62 2.16 -8.71
N THR A 344 -2.95 2.91 -9.77
CA THR A 344 -2.33 2.74 -11.09
C THR A 344 -0.81 2.94 -11.02
N ASN A 345 -0.32 3.90 -10.23
CA ASN A 345 1.11 4.07 -9.99
C ASN A 345 1.74 2.85 -9.30
N ALA A 346 1.11 2.35 -8.23
CA ALA A 346 1.58 1.20 -7.47
C ALA A 346 1.58 -0.09 -8.31
N LEU A 347 0.54 -0.34 -9.10
CA LEU A 347 0.49 -1.48 -10.03
C LEU A 347 1.54 -1.34 -11.14
N ARG A 348 1.78 -0.14 -11.67
CA ARG A 348 2.89 0.06 -12.62
C ARG A 348 4.25 -0.20 -11.99
N TYR A 349 4.40 0.16 -10.72
CA TYR A 349 5.61 -0.14 -9.95
C TYR A 349 5.79 -1.65 -9.79
N ALA A 350 4.76 -2.37 -9.35
CA ALA A 350 4.77 -3.83 -9.24
C ALA A 350 5.10 -4.50 -10.59
N TYR A 351 4.47 -4.07 -11.69
CA TYR A 351 4.76 -4.56 -13.05
C TYR A 351 6.24 -4.44 -13.44
N ARG A 352 6.88 -3.32 -13.09
CA ARG A 352 8.30 -3.08 -13.40
C ARG A 352 9.27 -3.88 -12.54
N HIS A 353 8.87 -4.27 -11.33
CA HIS A 353 9.75 -4.96 -10.36
C HIS A 353 9.45 -6.46 -10.24
N ALA A 354 8.29 -6.91 -10.69
CA ALA A 354 7.98 -8.33 -10.84
C ALA A 354 8.97 -8.97 -11.83
N ARG A 355 9.54 -10.11 -11.44
CA ARG A 355 10.43 -10.93 -12.26
C ARG A 355 9.66 -12.00 -13.01
N ASP A 356 8.55 -12.45 -12.44
CA ASP A 356 7.65 -13.43 -13.04
C ASP A 356 6.75 -12.78 -14.13
N ASP A 357 6.75 -13.37 -15.33
CA ASP A 357 5.95 -12.88 -16.47
C ASP A 357 4.44 -13.01 -16.19
N ARG A 358 4.01 -14.06 -15.47
CA ARG A 358 2.60 -14.24 -15.13
C ARG A 358 2.12 -13.10 -14.21
N THR A 359 2.89 -12.74 -13.20
CA THR A 359 2.61 -11.62 -12.30
C THR A 359 2.54 -10.30 -13.07
N ARG A 360 3.45 -10.07 -14.03
CA ARG A 360 3.40 -8.88 -14.90
C ARG A 360 2.10 -8.79 -15.71
N ARG A 361 1.65 -9.91 -16.29
CA ARG A 361 0.38 -9.99 -17.02
C ARG A 361 -0.79 -9.67 -16.11
N LEU A 362 -0.87 -10.34 -14.95
CA LEU A 362 -1.95 -10.17 -13.99
C LEU A 362 -2.05 -8.73 -13.49
N VAL A 363 -0.94 -8.12 -13.08
CA VAL A 363 -0.90 -6.73 -12.59
C VAL A 363 -1.41 -5.74 -13.65
N LEU A 364 -1.05 -5.92 -14.91
CA LEU A 364 -1.53 -5.07 -16.01
C LEU A 364 -3.04 -5.23 -16.23
N LEU A 365 -3.54 -6.47 -16.30
CA LEU A 365 -4.97 -6.74 -16.48
C LEU A 365 -5.79 -6.25 -15.30
N GLN A 366 -5.26 -6.40 -14.09
CA GLN A 366 -5.92 -5.97 -12.87
C GLN A 366 -6.06 -4.45 -12.80
N ASN A 367 -5.05 -3.69 -13.24
CA ASN A 367 -5.17 -2.24 -13.31
C ASN A 367 -6.25 -1.80 -14.32
N ALA A 368 -6.37 -2.50 -15.45
CA ALA A 368 -7.45 -2.23 -16.42
C ALA A 368 -8.84 -2.45 -15.79
N ALA A 369 -9.01 -3.55 -15.07
CA ALA A 369 -10.25 -3.83 -14.34
C ALA A 369 -10.52 -2.79 -13.24
N PHE A 370 -9.54 -2.50 -12.40
CA PHE A 370 -9.67 -1.55 -11.29
C PHE A 370 -10.05 -0.15 -11.76
N LEU A 371 -9.51 0.33 -12.88
CA LEU A 371 -9.88 1.66 -13.39
C LEU A 371 -11.36 1.76 -13.79
N ALA A 372 -11.95 0.69 -14.31
CA ALA A 372 -13.38 0.62 -14.56
C ALA A 372 -14.19 0.59 -13.24
N MET A 373 -13.68 -0.09 -12.20
CA MET A 373 -14.30 -0.13 -10.87
C MET A 373 -14.22 1.23 -10.15
N PHE A 374 -13.06 1.88 -10.18
CA PHE A 374 -12.86 3.23 -9.63
C PHE A 374 -13.78 4.27 -10.27
N ARG A 375 -14.08 4.14 -11.56
CA ARG A 375 -15.03 5.02 -12.26
C ARG A 375 -16.45 4.92 -11.68
N GLN A 376 -16.82 3.76 -11.13
CA GLN A 376 -18.16 3.47 -10.60
C GLN A 376 -18.28 3.72 -9.08
N ALA A 377 -17.15 3.82 -8.38
CA ALA A 377 -17.06 3.83 -6.91
C ALA A 377 -17.29 5.21 -6.27
#